data_AF-A0A8S9H196-F1
#
_entry.id   AF-A0A8S9H196-F1
#
_cell.length_a   1.000
_cell.length_b   1.000
_cell.length_c   1.000
_cell.angle_alpha   90.00
_cell.angle_beta   90.00
_cell.angle_gamma   90.00
#
_symmetry.space_group_name_H-M   'P 1'
#
loop_
_entity.id
_entity.type
_entity.pdbx_description
1 polymer ?
#
loop_
_entity_poly.entity_id
_entity_poly.type
_entity_poly.pdbx_seq_one_letter_code
_entity_poly.pdbx_strand_id
1 'polypeptide(L)'
;MSGGQGQFNNSPRGEDKDVEAGTSSFTEYEESPFDITSTKNAPVERLRRWRQAALVLNASRRFRYTLDLKREEDKKRMLRKMRAHAQAIRVYISFC
;
A
#
# COMPACT_ATOMS: atom_id res chain seq x y z
N MET A 1 16.94 42.39 10.25
CA MET A 1 17.03 41.46 11.40
C MET A 1 15.60 41.29 11.90
N SER A 2 14.95 40.14 11.96
CA SER A 2 15.29 38.74 11.70
C SER A 2 14.02 38.05 11.25
N GLY A 3 14.14 37.06 10.37
CA GLY A 3 13.05 36.17 10.00
C GLY A 3 12.64 35.27 11.18
N GLY A 4 11.34 35.10 11.36
CA GLY A 4 10.75 34.08 12.22
C GLY A 4 10.40 32.86 11.39
N GLN A 5 11.13 31.77 11.59
CA GLN A 5 11.01 30.52 10.86
C GLN A 5 9.68 29.82 11.19
N GLY A 6 8.96 29.39 10.14
CA GLY A 6 7.81 28.52 10.26
C GLY A 6 8.24 27.15 10.78
N GLN A 7 7.72 26.76 11.94
CA GLN A 7 7.80 25.40 12.44
C GLN A 7 6.88 24.51 11.61
N PHE A 8 7.42 23.93 10.56
CA PHE A 8 6.84 22.75 9.94
C PHE A 8 7.69 21.55 10.36
N ASN A 9 7.00 20.42 10.55
CA ASN A 9 7.51 19.05 10.60
C ASN A 9 7.49 18.40 12.00
N ASN A 10 6.27 18.08 12.44
CA ASN A 10 6.01 16.84 13.18
C ASN A 10 4.74 16.21 12.61
N SER A 11 4.81 15.69 11.38
CA SER A 11 3.78 14.80 10.85
C SER A 11 4.31 13.37 10.99
N PRO A 12 3.65 12.47 11.76
CA PRO A 12 4.02 11.06 11.84
C PRO A 12 3.53 10.31 10.61
N ARG A 13 3.81 10.84 9.42
CA ARG A 13 3.77 10.01 8.22
C ARG A 13 5.08 9.27 8.24
N GLY A 14 5.01 8.06 8.82
CA GLY A 14 6.05 7.07 8.62
C GLY A 14 6.44 7.09 7.15
N GLU A 15 7.74 7.00 6.89
CA GLU A 15 8.24 6.69 5.58
C GLU A 15 7.66 5.32 5.20
N ASP A 16 6.46 5.34 4.64
CA ASP A 16 5.93 4.28 3.82
C ASP A 16 6.88 4.25 2.62
N LYS A 17 7.99 3.53 2.80
CA LYS A 17 8.79 3.08 1.67
C LYS A 17 7.81 2.24 0.87
N ASP A 18 7.23 2.85 -0.16
CA ASP A 18 6.47 2.19 -1.20
C ASP A 18 7.40 1.15 -1.84
N VAL A 19 7.51 -0.01 -1.19
CA VAL A 19 8.25 -1.20 -1.66
C VAL A 19 7.64 -1.71 -2.98
N GLU A 20 6.50 -1.16 -3.38
CA GLU A 20 5.86 -1.38 -4.68
C GLU A 20 6.52 -0.61 -5.83
N ALA A 21 7.33 0.43 -5.56
CA ALA A 21 8.21 1.01 -6.56
C ALA A 21 9.39 0.06 -6.78
N GLY A 22 9.17 -0.94 -7.63
CA GLY A 22 10.18 -1.92 -8.01
C GLY A 22 11.50 -1.21 -8.33
N THR A 23 12.57 -1.63 -7.66
CA THR A 23 13.92 -1.23 -8.03
C THR A 23 14.14 -1.61 -9.49
N SER A 24 14.31 -0.62 -10.37
CA SER A 24 14.61 -0.86 -11.78
C SER A 24 16.06 -1.32 -11.92
N SER A 25 16.39 -2.45 -11.30
CA SER A 25 17.71 -3.08 -11.40
C SER A 25 17.62 -4.30 -12.30
N PHE A 26 17.28 -4.11 -13.57
CA PHE A 26 17.60 -5.11 -14.59
C PHE A 26 17.61 -4.50 -16.01
N THR A 27 18.83 -4.37 -16.54
CA THR A 27 19.22 -4.28 -17.97
C THR A 27 18.59 -3.17 -18.82
N GLU A 28 19.42 -2.17 -19.10
CA GLU A 28 19.25 -1.00 -19.99
C GLU A 28 19.03 -1.34 -21.50
N TYR A 29 18.67 -2.58 -21.86
CA TYR A 29 18.56 -3.00 -23.26
C TYR A 29 17.36 -3.91 -23.58
N GLU A 30 16.40 -4.07 -22.67
CA GLU A 30 15.14 -4.77 -22.94
C GLU A 30 13.99 -3.76 -22.96
N GLU A 31 13.33 -3.61 -24.11
CA GLU A 31 12.21 -2.68 -24.31
C GLU A 31 11.12 -2.93 -23.25
N SER A 32 11.02 -2.04 -22.26
CA SER A 32 10.09 -2.20 -21.15
C SER A 32 8.65 -2.23 -21.69
N PRO A 33 7.78 -3.12 -21.18
CA PRO A 33 6.35 -3.14 -21.55
C PRO A 33 5.64 -1.80 -21.29
N PHE A 34 6.24 -0.92 -20.49
CA PHE A 34 5.74 0.41 -20.16
C PHE A 34 6.34 1.55 -21.00
N ASP A 35 7.32 1.28 -21.87
CA ASP A 35 7.95 2.30 -22.72
C ASP A 35 7.08 2.62 -23.95
N ILE A 36 6.09 3.48 -23.73
CA ILE A 36 5.26 4.06 -24.80
C ILE A 36 5.63 5.54 -24.97
N THR A 37 6.45 5.84 -25.98
CA THR A 37 6.87 7.22 -26.28
C THR A 37 5.74 8.10 -26.86
N SER A 38 4.70 7.49 -27.45
CA SER A 38 3.49 8.19 -27.92
C SER A 38 2.31 7.23 -28.08
N THR A 39 1.14 7.59 -27.56
CA THR A 39 -0.09 6.77 -27.64
C THR A 39 -0.80 6.86 -29.00
N LYS A 40 -0.47 7.85 -29.85
CA LYS A 40 -1.12 8.04 -31.16
C LYS A 40 -0.50 7.21 -32.29
N ASN A 41 0.80 6.90 -32.21
CA ASN A 41 1.55 6.21 -33.28
C ASN A 41 2.23 4.92 -32.79
N ALA A 42 1.83 4.38 -31.62
CA ALA A 42 2.40 3.14 -31.10
C ALA A 42 1.91 1.93 -31.91
N PRO A 43 2.80 0.97 -32.25
CA PRO A 43 2.37 -0.27 -32.88
C PRO A 43 1.39 -1.02 -31.98
N VAL A 44 0.35 -1.61 -32.58
CA VAL A 44 -0.76 -2.27 -31.86
C VAL A 44 -0.27 -3.36 -30.90
N GLU A 45 0.80 -4.06 -31.24
CA GLU A 45 1.42 -5.06 -30.37
C GLU A 45 1.98 -4.47 -29.08
N ARG A 46 2.57 -3.27 -29.13
CA ARG A 46 3.08 -2.57 -27.94
C ARG A 46 1.94 -2.17 -27.00
N LEU A 47 0.82 -1.70 -27.54
CA LEU A 47 -0.40 -1.42 -26.76
C LEU A 47 -0.98 -2.68 -26.12
N ARG A 48 -0.93 -3.83 -26.81
CA ARG A 48 -1.36 -5.12 -26.24
C ARG A 48 -0.46 -5.55 -25.08
N ARG A 49 0.87 -5.45 -25.23
CA ARG A 49 1.84 -5.76 -24.17
C ARG A 49 1.64 -4.87 -22.95
N TRP A 50 1.44 -3.57 -23.15
CA TRP A 50 1.15 -2.63 -22.07
C TRP A 50 -0.12 -2.99 -21.30
N ARG A 51 -1.22 -3.31 -22.00
CA ARG A 51 -2.47 -3.73 -21.37
C ARG A 51 -2.30 -5.03 -20.57
N GLN A 52 -1.56 -6.00 -21.10
CA GLN A 52 -1.28 -7.26 -20.40
C GLN A 52 -0.49 -7.01 -19.11
N ALA A 53 0.59 -6.23 -19.19
CA ALA A 53 1.40 -5.88 -18.02
C ALA A 53 0.56 -5.12 -16.97
N ALA A 54 -0.24 -4.14 -17.42
CA ALA A 54 -1.13 -3.38 -16.54
C ALA A 54 -2.19 -4.26 -15.86
N LEU A 55 -2.76 -5.25 -16.55
CA LEU A 55 -3.74 -6.18 -15.97
C LEU A 55 -3.12 -7.08 -14.90
N VAL A 56 -1.92 -7.61 -15.14
CA VAL A 56 -1.19 -8.43 -14.15
C VAL A 56 -0.87 -7.62 -12.90
N LEU A 57 -0.37 -6.39 -13.06
CA LEU A 57 -0.13 -5.49 -11.93
C LEU A 57 -1.42 -5.13 -11.20
N ASN A 58 -2.50 -4.82 -11.93
CA ASN A 58 -3.80 -4.52 -11.34
C ASN A 58 -4.33 -5.72 -10.53
N ALA A 59 -4.22 -6.94 -11.07
CA ALA A 59 -4.60 -8.15 -10.38
C ALA A 59 -3.76 -8.34 -9.11
N SER A 60 -2.43 -8.23 -9.20
CA SER A 60 -1.52 -8.32 -8.04
C SER A 60 -1.88 -7.32 -6.94
N ARG A 61 -2.13 -6.05 -7.29
CA ARG A 61 -2.57 -5.03 -6.34
C ARG A 61 -3.91 -5.39 -5.68
N ARG A 62 -4.88 -5.89 -6.47
CA ARG A 62 -6.19 -6.30 -5.95
C ARG A 62 -6.09 -7.48 -5.00
N PHE A 63 -5.24 -8.47 -5.28
CA PHE A 63 -4.99 -9.59 -4.38
C PHE A 63 -4.40 -9.13 -3.05
N ARG A 64 -3.42 -8.22 -3.07
CA ARG A 64 -2.84 -7.65 -1.85
C ARG A 64 -3.88 -6.87 -1.04
N TYR A 65 -4.64 -5.99 -1.69
CA TYR A 65 -5.68 -5.21 -1.02
C TYR A 65 -6.73 -6.09 -0.33
N THR A 66 -7.28 -7.10 -1.02
CA THR A 66 -8.30 -7.97 -0.42
C THR A 66 -7.75 -8.84 0.70
N LEU A 67 -6.49 -9.29 0.57
CA LEU A 67 -5.79 -10.01 1.64
C LEU A 67 -5.58 -9.12 2.88
N ASP A 68 -5.13 -7.88 2.67
CA ASP A 68 -4.86 -6.94 3.76
C ASP A 68 -6.15 -6.50 4.46
N LEU A 69 -7.25 -6.28 3.72
CA LEU A 69 -8.57 -6.03 4.31
C LEU A 69 -8.97 -7.15 5.28
N LYS A 70 -8.86 -8.40 4.84
CA LYS A 70 -9.19 -9.57 5.68
C LYS A 70 -8.31 -9.62 6.93
N ARG A 71 -7.01 -9.37 6.78
CA ARG A 71 -6.05 -9.34 7.89
C ARG A 71 -6.37 -8.22 8.90
N GLU A 72 -6.74 -7.04 8.43
CA GLU A 72 -7.14 -5.88 9.24
C GLU A 72 -8.43 -6.17 10.03
N GLU A 73 -9.43 -6.77 9.39
CA GLU A 73 -10.68 -7.18 10.03
C GLU A 73 -10.46 -8.23 11.13
N ASP A 74 -9.63 -9.23 10.86
CA ASP A 74 -9.30 -10.28 11.82
C ASP A 74 -8.57 -9.72 13.05
N LYS A 75 -7.62 -8.79 12.84
CA LYS A 75 -6.94 -8.05 13.94
C LYS A 75 -7.93 -7.29 14.79
N LYS A 76 -8.84 -6.51 14.18
CA LYS A 76 -9.88 -5.75 14.89
C LYS A 76 -10.80 -6.68 15.68
N ARG A 77 -11.20 -7.81 15.10
CA ARG A 77 -12.03 -8.82 15.79
C ARG A 77 -11.33 -9.39 17.02
N MET A 78 -10.04 -9.71 16.91
CA MET A 78 -9.24 -10.22 18.04
C MET A 78 -9.13 -9.18 19.17
N LEU A 79 -8.84 -7.92 18.83
CA LEU A 79 -8.75 -6.83 19.80
C LEU A 79 -10.07 -6.60 20.54
N ARG A 80 -11.22 -6.67 19.85
CA ARG A 80 -12.54 -6.56 20.49
C ARG A 80 -12.77 -7.68 21.52
N LYS A 81 -12.42 -8.93 21.17
CA LYS A 81 -12.53 -10.07 22.09
C LYS A 81 -11.66 -9.87 23.33
N MET A 82 -10.39 -9.50 23.15
CA MET A 82 -9.47 -9.25 24.26
C MET A 82 -9.98 -8.13 25.19
N ARG A 83 -10.49 -7.04 24.61
CA ARG A 83 -11.09 -5.94 25.39
C ARG A 83 -12.30 -6.42 26.19
N ALA A 84 -13.18 -7.22 25.59
CA ALA A 84 -14.34 -7.77 26.30
C ALA A 84 -13.92 -8.67 27.47
N HIS A 85 -12.93 -9.55 27.29
CA HIS A 85 -12.40 -10.37 28.38
C HIS A 85 -11.77 -9.53 29.50
N ALA A 86 -10.97 -8.52 29.16
CA ALA A 86 -10.37 -7.61 30.14
C ALA A 86 -11.44 -6.83 30.91
N GLN A 87 -12.50 -6.36 30.23
CA GLN A 87 -13.63 -5.70 30.88
C GLN A 87 -14.39 -6.63 31.81
N ALA A 88 -14.64 -7.88 31.40
CA ALA A 88 -15.31 -8.88 32.24
C ALA A 88 -14.53 -9.15 33.54
N ILE A 89 -13.20 -9.29 33.45
CA ILE A 89 -12.33 -9.45 34.61
C ILE A 89 -12.39 -8.21 35.52
N ARG A 90 -12.35 -7.01 34.94
CA ARG A 90 -12.45 -5.76 35.73
C ARG A 90 -13.77 -5.66 36.49
N VAL A 91 -14.89 -6.00 35.86
CA VAL A 91 -16.22 -5.98 36.51
C VAL A 91 -16.26 -7.04 37.61
N TYR A 92 -15.74 -8.24 37.37
CA TYR A 92 -15.67 -9.30 38.38
C TYR A 92 -14.85 -8.88 39.60
N ILE A 93 -13.64 -8.36 39.40
CA ILE A 93 -12.78 -7.87 40.49
C ILE A 93 -13.43 -6.71 41.24
N SER A 94 -14.16 -5.83 40.57
CA SER A 94 -14.86 -4.71 41.22
C SER A 94 -16.08 -5.16 42.04
N PHE A 95 -16.57 -6.39 41.83
CA PHE A 95 -17.74 -6.94 42.51
C PHE A 95 -17.35 -7.81 43.72
N CYS A 96 -16.14 -8.35 43.73
CA CYS A 96 -15.52 -8.96 44.91
C CYS A 96 -15.02 -7.90 45.89
#